data_AF-A0A8T8E0F7-F1
#
_entry.id   AF-A0A8T8E0F7-F1
#
_cell.length_a   1.000
_cell.length_b   1.000
_cell.length_c   1.000
_cell.angle_alpha   90.00
_cell.angle_beta   90.00
_cell.angle_gamma   90.00
#
_symmetry.space_group_name_H-M   'P 1'
#
loop_
_entity.id
_entity.type
_entity.pdbx_description
1 polymer ?
#
loop_
_entity_poly.entity_id
_entity_poly.type
_entity_poly.pdbx_seq_one_letter_code
_entity_poly.pdbx_strand_id
1 'polypeptide(L)'
;MGEEEFRECVDETFEKFRKYDQYVDIVSCWEHFLTEQYKTSNSFYFNRYPTYSPESSNSVTPSFSVLFNREYGVIFDANQRLPKVESKFEEKLSELEQYDQELAFRTGGENRIIPDQHDIALVIHEDHFQTEKLRINNALDSGKLDLDSNIILLNYSYIDQDTNPKYRFQRASMVGDNFRDESLPDEKQMSVRMSMQGGSFESIDIPARAFYDRKATGVLFNEQPPSLYLACYMWQTVFYDLLEDDQRIVWQRGDPQKILDITVEVDELTKRLNHDYIPNGGVKESWVDNTLEYMCITETAEKISSGTYYVKYRNLIDKRREYKDILSGRSEHSDLAQLFAEWHCENVTEMESGEIEELTDPDPSKAPDGFVGDLTQPELGEF
;
A
#
# COMPACT_ATOMS: atom_id res chain seq x y z
N MET A 1 18.42 9.43 27.91
CA MET A 1 17.06 8.88 27.75
C MET A 1 16.69 8.85 26.28
N GLY A 2 17.02 9.88 25.48
CA GLY A 2 16.59 9.96 24.08
C GLY A 2 17.06 8.91 23.06
N GLU A 3 18.23 8.25 23.20
CA GLU A 3 18.70 7.35 22.12
C GLU A 3 17.88 6.05 21.98
N GLU A 4 17.40 5.49 23.09
CA GLU A 4 16.55 4.29 23.07
C GLU A 4 15.13 4.64 22.59
N GLU A 5 14.56 5.73 23.10
CA GLU A 5 13.26 6.26 22.69
C GLU A 5 13.23 6.64 21.20
N PHE A 6 14.31 7.25 20.69
CA PHE A 6 14.47 7.56 19.26
C PHE A 6 14.46 6.30 18.41
N ARG A 7 15.26 5.28 18.77
CA ARG A 7 15.34 4.02 18.01
C ARG A 7 14.00 3.29 18.01
N GLU A 8 13.33 3.21 19.16
CA GLU A 8 11.99 2.62 19.25
C GLU A 8 10.97 3.37 18.37
N CYS A 9 10.99 4.70 18.38
CA CYS A 9 10.14 5.51 17.51
C CYS A 9 10.38 5.23 16.02
N VAL A 10 11.65 5.20 15.60
CA VAL A 10 12.01 4.95 14.19
C VAL A 10 11.56 3.56 13.78
N ASP A 11 11.86 2.54 14.59
CA ASP A 11 11.48 1.15 14.31
C ASP A 11 9.95 0.99 14.22
N GLU A 12 9.18 1.58 15.13
CA GLU A 12 7.71 1.51 15.10
C GLU A 12 7.11 2.23 13.89
N THR A 13 7.61 3.42 13.59
CA THR A 13 7.13 4.25 12.47
C THR A 13 7.43 3.58 11.15
N PHE A 14 8.66 3.08 10.98
CA PHE A 14 9.09 2.39 9.79
C PHE A 14 8.43 1.02 9.64
N GLU A 15 8.15 0.30 10.73
CA GLU A 15 7.44 -0.97 10.67
C GLU A 15 5.99 -0.82 10.19
N LYS A 16 5.29 0.24 10.60
CA LYS A 16 3.95 0.58 10.08
C LYS A 16 4.00 0.84 8.58
N PHE A 17 4.99 1.61 8.13
CA PHE A 17 5.23 1.85 6.69
C PHE A 17 5.49 0.54 5.94
N ARG A 18 6.42 -0.29 6.42
CA ARG A 18 6.84 -1.54 5.77
C ARG A 18 5.69 -2.51 5.62
N LYS A 19 4.85 -2.66 6.66
CA LYS A 19 3.65 -3.52 6.59
C LYS A 19 2.69 -3.03 5.53
N TYR A 20 2.41 -1.72 5.49
CA TYR A 20 1.51 -1.14 4.49
C TYR A 20 2.07 -1.32 3.07
N ASP A 21 3.35 -1.02 2.85
CA ASP A 21 4.01 -1.17 1.54
C ASP A 21 4.02 -2.63 1.07
N GLN A 22 4.28 -3.57 1.98
CA GLN A 22 4.25 -5.00 1.68
C GLN A 22 2.84 -5.46 1.26
N TYR A 23 1.79 -4.95 1.89
CA TYR A 23 0.44 -5.21 1.39
C TYR A 23 0.30 -4.70 -0.05
N VAL A 24 0.77 -3.47 -0.37
CA VAL A 24 0.61 -2.88 -1.72
C VAL A 24 1.27 -3.80 -2.74
N ASP A 25 2.44 -4.32 -2.39
CA ASP A 25 3.18 -5.27 -3.21
C ASP A 25 2.40 -6.55 -3.47
N ILE A 26 1.79 -7.16 -2.46
CA ILE A 26 1.00 -8.39 -2.61
C ILE A 26 -0.13 -8.19 -3.61
N VAL A 27 -0.92 -7.12 -3.46
CA VAL A 27 -2.04 -6.84 -4.37
C VAL A 27 -1.55 -6.52 -5.77
N SER A 28 -0.45 -5.78 -5.89
CA SER A 28 0.15 -5.44 -7.18
C SER A 28 0.76 -6.65 -7.89
N CYS A 29 1.34 -7.57 -7.15
CA CYS A 29 1.79 -8.87 -7.66
C CYS A 29 0.63 -9.63 -8.29
N TRP A 30 -0.46 -9.81 -7.53
CA TRP A 30 -1.64 -10.54 -8.01
C TRP A 30 -2.33 -9.86 -9.18
N GLU A 31 -2.45 -8.53 -9.17
CA GLU A 31 -3.00 -7.79 -10.31
C GLU A 31 -2.15 -8.02 -11.56
N HIS A 32 -0.82 -7.88 -11.45
CA HIS A 32 0.08 -8.09 -12.58
C HIS A 32 -0.04 -9.52 -13.13
N PHE A 33 0.10 -10.52 -12.26
CA PHE A 33 0.07 -11.92 -12.63
C PHE A 33 -1.24 -12.31 -13.31
N LEU A 34 -2.37 -11.97 -12.70
CA LEU A 34 -3.69 -12.33 -13.22
C LEU A 34 -4.03 -11.52 -14.48
N THR A 35 -3.70 -10.23 -14.52
CA THR A 35 -3.93 -9.43 -15.74
C THR A 35 -3.14 -9.99 -16.93
N GLU A 36 -1.89 -10.40 -16.75
CA GLU A 36 -1.12 -11.01 -17.84
C GLU A 36 -1.67 -12.37 -18.27
N GLN A 37 -2.09 -13.21 -17.32
CA GLN A 37 -2.71 -14.51 -17.59
C GLN A 37 -4.05 -14.37 -18.34
N TYR A 38 -4.83 -13.34 -18.00
CA TYR A 38 -6.21 -13.17 -18.46
C TYR A 38 -6.41 -11.98 -19.42
N LYS A 39 -5.35 -11.38 -19.96
CA LYS A 39 -5.42 -10.21 -20.85
C LYS A 39 -6.31 -10.34 -22.09
N THR A 40 -6.55 -11.57 -22.55
CA THR A 40 -7.43 -11.85 -23.70
C THR A 40 -8.87 -12.13 -23.30
N SER A 41 -9.17 -12.19 -22.01
CA SER A 41 -10.51 -12.47 -21.48
C SER A 41 -11.27 -11.16 -21.28
N ASN A 42 -12.34 -10.96 -22.03
CA ASN A 42 -13.20 -9.77 -21.90
C ASN A 42 -14.04 -9.77 -20.61
N SER A 43 -14.17 -10.92 -19.94
CA SER A 43 -14.92 -11.05 -18.69
C SER A 43 -14.06 -10.92 -17.44
N PHE A 44 -12.73 -10.86 -17.61
CA PHE A 44 -11.81 -10.76 -16.49
C PHE A 44 -11.80 -9.34 -15.92
N TYR A 45 -11.92 -9.24 -14.60
CA TYR A 45 -11.80 -7.99 -13.88
C TYR A 45 -11.09 -8.17 -12.55
N PHE A 46 -10.02 -7.40 -12.34
CA PHE A 46 -9.31 -7.30 -11.07
C PHE A 46 -9.79 -6.06 -10.33
N ASN A 47 -10.34 -6.23 -9.13
CA ASN A 47 -10.85 -5.15 -8.31
C ASN A 47 -9.96 -4.98 -7.08
N ARG A 48 -9.13 -3.94 -7.07
CA ARG A 48 -8.35 -3.53 -5.90
C ARG A 48 -9.28 -3.00 -4.82
N TYR A 49 -9.10 -3.47 -3.59
CA TYR A 49 -9.75 -2.92 -2.40
C TYR A 49 -11.26 -2.68 -2.58
N PRO A 50 -12.05 -3.69 -2.98
CA PRO A 50 -13.48 -3.50 -3.10
C PRO A 50 -14.13 -3.24 -1.74
N THR A 51 -15.28 -2.57 -1.77
CA THR A 51 -16.24 -2.61 -0.66
C THR A 51 -17.49 -3.34 -1.13
N TYR A 52 -17.84 -4.39 -0.40
CA TYR A 52 -19.08 -5.13 -0.57
C TYR A 52 -20.02 -4.77 0.57
N SER A 53 -21.32 -4.66 0.26
CA SER A 53 -22.38 -4.43 1.23
C SER A 53 -23.37 -5.58 1.07
N PRO A 54 -23.13 -6.73 1.72
CA PRO A 54 -24.06 -7.84 1.68
C PRO A 54 -25.40 -7.39 2.26
N GLU A 55 -26.52 -7.92 1.75
CA GLU A 55 -27.87 -7.43 2.11
C GLU A 55 -28.18 -7.53 3.61
N SER A 56 -27.44 -8.37 4.34
CA SER A 56 -27.73 -8.74 5.73
C SER A 56 -26.62 -8.39 6.73
N SER A 57 -25.52 -7.77 6.31
CA SER A 57 -24.35 -7.55 7.17
C SER A 57 -23.70 -6.18 7.00
N ASN A 58 -22.71 -5.90 7.85
CA ASN A 58 -21.84 -4.74 7.67
C ASN A 58 -21.06 -4.87 6.35
N SER A 59 -20.58 -3.73 5.86
CA SER A 59 -19.72 -3.72 4.68
C SER A 59 -18.41 -4.46 4.96
N VAL A 60 -17.97 -5.27 4.00
CA VAL A 60 -16.70 -5.97 4.05
C VAL A 60 -15.74 -5.47 2.98
N THR A 61 -14.45 -5.49 3.29
CA THR A 61 -13.39 -4.87 2.49
C THR A 61 -12.21 -5.82 2.33
N PRO A 62 -12.31 -6.83 1.45
CA PRO A 62 -11.19 -7.71 1.21
C PRO A 62 -10.04 -6.94 0.55
N SER A 63 -8.83 -7.48 0.60
CA SER A 63 -7.66 -6.82 -0.01
C SER A 63 -7.84 -6.67 -1.51
N PHE A 64 -8.41 -7.66 -2.18
CA PHE A 64 -8.85 -7.54 -3.57
C PHE A 64 -9.85 -8.64 -3.89
N SER A 65 -10.49 -8.51 -5.05
CA SER A 65 -11.35 -9.57 -5.58
C SER A 65 -11.17 -9.65 -7.08
N VAL A 66 -11.36 -10.84 -7.62
CA VAL A 66 -11.12 -11.14 -9.02
C VAL A 66 -12.34 -11.84 -9.56
N LEU A 67 -12.90 -11.28 -10.63
CA LEU A 67 -13.91 -11.94 -11.43
C LEU A 67 -13.23 -12.50 -12.68
N PHE A 68 -13.32 -13.80 -12.91
CA PHE A 68 -12.71 -14.42 -14.09
C PHE A 68 -13.72 -14.47 -15.26
N ASN A 69 -14.92 -14.91 -14.94
CA ASN A 69 -16.07 -14.96 -15.84
C ASN A 69 -17.37 -14.88 -14.99
N ARG A 70 -18.53 -15.07 -15.61
CA ARG A 70 -19.81 -15.07 -14.89
C ARG A 70 -19.97 -16.26 -13.94
N GLU A 71 -19.23 -17.34 -14.18
CA GLU A 71 -19.38 -18.58 -13.42
C GLU A 71 -18.44 -18.59 -12.20
N TYR A 72 -17.34 -17.84 -12.20
CA TYR A 72 -16.30 -17.95 -11.18
C TYR A 72 -15.62 -16.63 -10.80
N GLY A 73 -15.53 -16.40 -9.49
CA GLY A 73 -14.75 -15.33 -8.87
C GLY A 73 -13.92 -15.80 -7.67
N VAL A 74 -13.03 -14.96 -7.18
CA VAL A 74 -12.24 -15.21 -5.97
C VAL A 74 -12.10 -13.94 -5.16
N ILE A 75 -12.30 -14.05 -3.84
CA ILE A 75 -12.05 -12.99 -2.86
C ILE A 75 -10.70 -13.25 -2.23
N PHE A 76 -9.82 -12.26 -2.20
CA PHE A 76 -8.50 -12.38 -1.59
C PHE A 76 -8.38 -11.48 -0.37
N ASP A 77 -7.94 -12.07 0.72
CA ASP A 77 -7.74 -11.42 2.00
C ASP A 77 -6.29 -11.64 2.47
N ALA A 78 -5.45 -10.65 2.21
CA ALA A 78 -4.04 -10.67 2.53
C ALA A 78 -3.83 -10.21 3.97
N ASN A 79 -3.11 -11.02 4.74
CA ASN A 79 -2.83 -10.78 6.15
C ASN A 79 -1.38 -11.16 6.44
N GLN A 80 -0.59 -10.25 7.01
CA GLN A 80 0.74 -10.63 7.51
C GLN A 80 0.61 -11.72 8.59
N ARG A 81 -0.39 -11.56 9.47
CA ARG A 81 -0.72 -12.51 10.54
C ARG A 81 -2.17 -12.36 10.97
N LEU A 82 -2.84 -13.47 11.28
CA LEU A 82 -4.17 -13.40 11.88
C LEU A 82 -4.10 -12.92 13.35
N PRO A 83 -5.15 -12.28 13.88
CA PRO A 83 -5.15 -11.78 15.25
C PRO A 83 -4.83 -12.86 16.28
N LYS A 84 -3.92 -12.57 17.23
CA LYS A 84 -3.57 -13.50 18.32
C LYS A 84 -4.61 -13.55 19.44
N VAL A 85 -5.31 -12.43 19.65
CA VAL A 85 -6.34 -12.31 20.69
C VAL A 85 -7.58 -13.04 20.19
N GLU A 86 -8.10 -13.99 20.96
CA GLU A 86 -9.19 -14.88 20.52
C GLU A 86 -10.42 -14.10 20.07
N SER A 87 -10.84 -13.05 20.78
CA SER A 87 -12.00 -12.24 20.37
C SER A 87 -11.81 -11.59 19.00
N LYS A 88 -10.60 -11.08 18.71
CA LYS A 88 -10.27 -10.49 17.40
C LYS A 88 -10.14 -11.57 16.32
N PHE A 89 -9.74 -12.78 16.69
CA PHE A 89 -9.71 -13.91 15.76
C PHE A 89 -11.13 -14.35 15.41
N GLU A 90 -12.03 -14.42 16.39
CA GLU A 90 -13.46 -14.68 16.16
C GLU A 90 -14.11 -13.60 15.29
N GLU A 91 -13.80 -12.32 15.52
CA GLU A 91 -14.19 -11.22 14.61
C GLU A 91 -13.69 -11.47 13.18
N LYS A 92 -12.44 -11.94 13.02
CA LYS A 92 -11.88 -12.28 11.70
C LYS A 92 -12.61 -13.47 11.06
N LEU A 93 -12.97 -14.49 11.82
CA LEU A 93 -13.75 -15.63 11.30
C LEU A 93 -15.13 -15.16 10.81
N SER A 94 -15.82 -14.31 11.58
CA SER A 94 -17.09 -13.71 11.17
C SER A 94 -16.97 -12.79 9.95
N GLU A 95 -15.80 -12.19 9.70
CA GLU A 95 -15.52 -11.48 8.45
C GLU A 95 -15.42 -12.46 7.26
N LEU A 96 -14.79 -13.62 7.44
CA LEU A 96 -14.71 -14.66 6.40
C LEU A 96 -16.08 -15.24 6.05
N GLU A 97 -16.95 -15.44 7.05
CA GLU A 97 -18.35 -15.86 6.81
C GLU A 97 -19.13 -14.81 6.01
N GLN A 98 -18.81 -13.52 6.15
CA GLN A 98 -19.43 -12.47 5.32
C GLN A 98 -18.92 -12.51 3.87
N TYR A 99 -17.70 -12.98 3.63
CA TYR A 99 -17.21 -13.25 2.28
C TYR A 99 -17.91 -14.42 1.60
N ASP A 100 -18.57 -15.29 2.35
CA ASP A 100 -19.30 -16.45 1.83
C ASP A 100 -20.65 -16.10 1.20
N GLN A 101 -21.16 -14.89 1.47
CA GLN A 101 -22.45 -14.44 0.95
C GLN A 101 -22.41 -14.15 -0.55
N GLU A 102 -23.59 -14.01 -1.18
CA GLU A 102 -23.71 -13.58 -2.58
C GLU A 102 -23.17 -12.15 -2.78
N LEU A 103 -21.89 -12.03 -3.16
CA LEU A 103 -21.24 -10.74 -3.38
C LEU A 103 -21.32 -10.34 -4.86
N ALA A 104 -21.69 -9.07 -5.10
CA ALA A 104 -21.76 -8.52 -6.46
C ALA A 104 -20.40 -7.94 -6.90
N PHE A 105 -19.59 -8.74 -7.60
CA PHE A 105 -18.28 -8.41 -8.18
C PHE A 105 -18.41 -7.40 -9.32
N ARG A 106 -17.42 -6.52 -9.49
CA ARG A 106 -17.36 -5.58 -10.62
C ARG A 106 -16.95 -6.29 -11.92
N THR A 107 -17.52 -5.86 -13.05
CA THR A 107 -17.23 -6.42 -14.38
C THR A 107 -16.47 -5.47 -15.33
N GLY A 108 -15.92 -4.38 -14.80
CA GLY A 108 -15.44 -3.25 -15.60
C GLY A 108 -16.49 -2.15 -15.74
N GLY A 109 -16.15 -0.92 -15.30
CA GLY A 109 -17.09 0.19 -15.17
C GLY A 109 -17.97 0.09 -13.91
N GLU A 110 -19.21 0.56 -14.00
CA GLU A 110 -20.16 0.58 -12.86
C GLU A 110 -20.96 -0.72 -12.69
N ASN A 111 -20.90 -1.63 -13.67
CA ASN A 111 -21.66 -2.87 -13.67
C ASN A 111 -21.11 -3.88 -12.65
N ARG A 112 -22.03 -4.60 -11.99
CA ARG A 112 -21.71 -5.68 -11.05
C ARG A 112 -22.50 -6.95 -11.37
N ILE A 113 -21.90 -8.11 -11.10
CA ILE A 113 -22.54 -9.42 -11.20
C ILE A 113 -22.19 -10.27 -9.98
N ILE A 114 -23.09 -11.17 -9.60
CA ILE A 114 -22.80 -12.23 -8.63
C ILE A 114 -22.36 -13.44 -9.46
N PRO A 115 -21.12 -13.95 -9.28
CA PRO A 115 -20.70 -15.15 -9.97
C PRO A 115 -21.47 -16.37 -9.47
N ASP A 116 -21.62 -17.39 -10.30
CA ASP A 116 -22.34 -18.62 -9.91
C ASP A 116 -21.66 -19.33 -8.71
N GLN A 117 -20.33 -19.17 -8.58
CA GLN A 117 -19.54 -19.59 -7.43
C GLN A 117 -18.33 -18.67 -7.21
N HIS A 118 -17.85 -18.57 -5.98
CA HIS A 118 -16.56 -17.94 -5.68
C HIS A 118 -15.81 -18.64 -4.56
N ASP A 119 -14.49 -18.50 -4.55
CA ASP A 119 -13.64 -18.99 -3.46
C ASP A 119 -13.09 -17.83 -2.61
N ILE A 120 -12.68 -18.15 -1.37
CA ILE A 120 -12.04 -17.22 -0.44
C ILE A 120 -10.57 -17.63 -0.30
N ALA A 121 -9.65 -16.77 -0.74
CA ALA A 121 -8.21 -16.99 -0.64
C ALA A 121 -7.60 -16.15 0.49
N LEU A 122 -7.13 -16.81 1.55
CA LEU A 122 -6.35 -16.19 2.62
C LEU A 122 -4.86 -16.22 2.25
N VAL A 123 -4.25 -15.04 2.13
CA VAL A 123 -2.83 -14.88 1.78
C VAL A 123 -2.04 -14.50 3.04
N ILE A 124 -1.22 -15.41 3.56
CA ILE A 124 -0.55 -15.29 4.87
C ILE A 124 0.96 -15.33 4.72
N HIS A 125 1.68 -14.51 5.50
CA HIS A 125 3.15 -14.51 5.45
C HIS A 125 3.74 -15.87 5.84
N GLU A 126 4.78 -16.33 5.14
CA GLU A 126 5.39 -17.65 5.31
C GLU A 126 5.79 -17.95 6.77
N ASP A 127 6.36 -16.96 7.47
CA ASP A 127 6.78 -17.06 8.88
C ASP A 127 5.66 -17.42 9.87
N HIS A 128 4.40 -17.18 9.50
CA HIS A 128 3.23 -17.44 10.34
C HIS A 128 2.32 -18.54 9.79
N PHE A 129 2.55 -18.95 8.55
CA PHE A 129 1.65 -19.78 7.79
C PHE A 129 1.25 -21.09 8.49
N GLN A 130 2.20 -21.84 9.05
CA GLN A 130 1.89 -23.13 9.69
C GLN A 130 1.01 -22.97 10.93
N THR A 131 1.27 -21.94 11.73
CA THR A 131 0.47 -21.65 12.93
C THR A 131 -0.93 -21.19 12.55
N GLU A 132 -1.05 -20.26 11.61
CA GLU A 132 -2.36 -19.74 11.20
C GLU A 132 -3.19 -20.80 10.45
N LYS A 133 -2.54 -21.64 9.64
CA LYS A 133 -3.17 -22.82 9.01
C LYS A 133 -3.79 -23.75 10.04
N LEU A 134 -3.07 -24.09 11.11
CA LEU A 134 -3.59 -24.94 12.17
C LEU A 134 -4.82 -24.30 12.83
N ARG A 135 -4.81 -22.98 13.05
CA ARG A 135 -5.92 -22.25 13.66
C ARG A 135 -7.17 -22.23 12.79
N ILE A 136 -7.01 -21.99 11.48
CA ILE A 136 -8.13 -22.06 10.52
C ILE A 136 -8.69 -23.47 10.44
N ASN A 137 -7.83 -24.50 10.35
CA ASN A 137 -8.28 -25.89 10.33
C ASN A 137 -9.05 -26.26 11.60
N ASN A 138 -8.54 -25.87 12.77
CA ASN A 138 -9.25 -26.08 14.02
C ASN A 138 -10.61 -25.35 14.06
N ALA A 139 -10.71 -24.16 13.46
CA ALA A 139 -11.97 -23.43 13.38
C ALA A 139 -13.00 -24.15 12.48
N LEU A 140 -12.57 -24.67 11.32
CA LEU A 140 -13.39 -25.49 10.43
C LEU A 140 -13.82 -26.80 11.10
N ASP A 141 -12.86 -27.56 11.65
CA ASP A 141 -13.11 -28.86 12.28
C ASP A 141 -14.03 -28.76 13.51
N SER A 142 -14.00 -27.62 14.21
CA SER A 142 -14.86 -27.38 15.38
C SER A 142 -16.21 -26.74 15.05
N GLY A 143 -16.45 -26.37 13.78
CA GLY A 143 -17.65 -25.64 13.35
C GLY A 143 -17.71 -24.19 13.86
N LYS A 144 -16.56 -23.61 14.26
CA LYS A 144 -16.44 -22.16 14.54
C LYS A 144 -16.41 -21.32 13.26
N LEU A 145 -16.09 -21.95 12.13
CA LEU A 145 -16.12 -21.36 10.80
C LEU A 145 -16.88 -22.36 9.92
N ASP A 146 -17.99 -21.93 9.35
CA ASP A 146 -18.82 -22.73 8.44
C ASP A 146 -19.00 -21.93 7.15
N LEU A 147 -18.57 -22.50 6.02
CA LEU A 147 -18.54 -21.84 4.72
C LEU A 147 -19.06 -22.79 3.64
N ASP A 148 -19.97 -22.31 2.80
CA ASP A 148 -20.37 -22.96 1.55
C ASP A 148 -19.28 -22.80 0.47
N SER A 149 -18.52 -21.70 0.54
CA SER A 149 -17.38 -21.42 -0.32
C SER A 149 -16.12 -22.15 0.14
N ASN A 150 -15.25 -22.47 -0.82
CA ASN A 150 -13.95 -23.01 -0.50
C ASN A 150 -13.02 -21.93 0.08
N ILE A 151 -12.31 -22.29 1.15
CA ILE A 151 -11.22 -21.50 1.72
C ILE A 151 -9.84 -22.02 1.29
N ILE A 152 -9.07 -21.16 0.64
CA ILE A 152 -7.78 -21.47 0.06
C ILE A 152 -6.69 -20.75 0.85
N LEU A 153 -5.80 -21.51 1.47
CA LEU A 153 -4.66 -20.97 2.20
C LEU A 153 -3.44 -20.85 1.28
N LEU A 154 -3.02 -19.62 1.05
CA LEU A 154 -1.82 -19.25 0.31
C LEU A 154 -0.78 -18.68 1.28
N ASN A 155 0.46 -19.15 1.18
CA ASN A 155 1.58 -18.48 1.80
C ASN A 155 2.18 -17.46 0.84
N TYR A 156 2.85 -16.44 1.38
CA TYR A 156 3.71 -15.57 0.59
C TYR A 156 5.03 -15.29 1.31
N SER A 157 6.09 -15.11 0.52
CA SER A 157 7.38 -14.62 0.99
C SER A 157 8.04 -13.71 -0.03
N TYR A 158 8.79 -12.73 0.47
CA TYR A 158 9.70 -11.93 -0.35
C TYR A 158 11.08 -12.59 -0.33
N ILE A 159 11.53 -13.02 -1.49
CA ILE A 159 12.85 -13.64 -1.68
C ILE A 159 13.77 -12.56 -2.20
N ASP A 160 14.60 -12.03 -1.32
CA ASP A 160 15.68 -11.12 -1.69
C ASP A 160 16.89 -11.93 -2.18
N GLN A 161 17.10 -11.92 -3.49
CA GLN A 161 18.28 -12.48 -4.14
C GLN A 161 19.02 -11.31 -4.78
N ASP A 162 20.34 -11.21 -4.55
CA ASP A 162 21.22 -10.10 -4.97
C ASP A 162 20.99 -9.55 -6.39
N THR A 163 20.39 -10.33 -7.30
CA THR A 163 20.15 -9.95 -8.70
C THR A 163 18.69 -10.01 -9.16
N ASN A 164 17.79 -10.68 -8.44
CA ASN A 164 16.40 -10.87 -8.88
C ASN A 164 15.43 -11.05 -7.70
N PRO A 165 15.18 -9.99 -6.92
CA PRO A 165 14.19 -10.02 -5.86
C PRO A 165 12.80 -10.35 -6.42
N LYS A 166 12.05 -11.18 -5.70
CA LYS A 166 10.73 -11.63 -6.13
C LYS A 166 9.81 -11.96 -4.97
N TYR A 167 8.52 -11.78 -5.18
CA TYR A 167 7.50 -12.36 -4.33
C TYR A 167 7.19 -13.77 -4.80
N ARG A 168 7.07 -14.69 -3.85
CA ARG A 168 6.67 -16.07 -4.06
C ARG A 168 5.34 -16.31 -3.35
N PHE A 169 4.40 -16.94 -4.05
CA PHE A 169 3.14 -17.42 -3.49
C PHE A 169 3.01 -18.93 -3.67
N GLN A 170 2.62 -19.65 -2.63
CA GLN A 170 2.43 -21.10 -2.68
C GLN A 170 1.17 -21.52 -1.93
N ARG A 171 0.56 -22.61 -2.36
CA ARG A 171 -0.63 -23.17 -1.72
C ARG A 171 -0.25 -24.24 -0.69
N ALA A 172 -0.99 -24.33 0.42
CA ALA A 172 -0.87 -25.46 1.35
C ALA A 172 -1.31 -26.80 0.71
N SER A 173 -0.56 -27.87 1.02
CA SER A 173 -0.78 -29.22 0.48
C SER A 173 -1.98 -30.02 1.06
N MET A 174 -2.64 -29.57 2.14
CA MET A 174 -3.83 -30.18 2.79
C MET A 174 -4.52 -29.11 3.66
N VAL A 175 -5.84 -28.96 3.86
CA VAL A 175 -7.07 -29.75 3.62
C VAL A 175 -8.12 -28.76 3.06
N GLY A 176 -9.09 -29.19 2.24
CA GLY A 176 -10.27 -28.37 1.98
C GLY A 176 -10.72 -28.42 0.55
N ASP A 177 -10.22 -27.54 -0.30
CA ASP A 177 -10.47 -27.65 -1.73
C ASP A 177 -9.37 -26.94 -2.53
N ASN A 178 -9.20 -27.41 -3.76
CA ASN A 178 -8.48 -26.69 -4.79
C ASN A 178 -9.29 -25.45 -5.19
N PHE A 179 -8.73 -24.54 -5.97
CA PHE A 179 -9.58 -23.54 -6.64
C PHE A 179 -10.69 -24.28 -7.41
N ARG A 180 -11.95 -23.87 -7.22
CA ARG A 180 -13.11 -24.42 -7.95
C ARG A 180 -13.26 -23.71 -9.29
N ASP A 181 -12.17 -23.72 -10.05
CA ASP A 181 -11.98 -22.94 -11.26
C ASP A 181 -12.25 -23.75 -12.54
N GLU A 182 -13.05 -24.82 -12.47
CA GLU A 182 -13.33 -25.73 -13.58
C GLU A 182 -14.04 -25.06 -14.77
N SER A 183 -14.64 -23.88 -14.56
CA SER A 183 -15.22 -23.05 -15.63
C SER A 183 -14.16 -22.31 -16.46
N LEU A 184 -12.89 -22.31 -16.03
CA LEU A 184 -11.78 -21.68 -16.72
C LEU A 184 -11.10 -22.68 -17.67
N PRO A 185 -10.43 -22.24 -18.74
CA PRO A 185 -9.60 -23.11 -19.57
C PRO A 185 -8.51 -23.81 -18.74
N ASP A 186 -8.26 -25.10 -18.98
CA ASP A 186 -7.30 -25.94 -18.23
C ASP A 186 -5.93 -25.26 -18.03
N GLU A 187 -5.41 -24.57 -19.05
CA GLU A 187 -4.11 -23.90 -18.97
C GLU A 187 -4.08 -22.66 -18.04
N LYS A 188 -5.26 -22.15 -17.66
CA LYS A 188 -5.43 -20.98 -16.79
C LYS A 188 -5.90 -21.33 -15.37
N GLN A 189 -6.36 -22.56 -15.17
CA GLN A 189 -6.80 -23.06 -13.86
C GLN A 189 -5.64 -23.02 -12.86
N MET A 190 -5.77 -22.21 -11.81
CA MET A 190 -4.89 -22.20 -10.65
C MET A 190 -4.94 -23.55 -9.92
N SER A 191 -6.10 -24.21 -9.96
CA SER A 191 -6.28 -25.55 -9.39
C SER A 191 -5.32 -26.57 -10.01
N VAL A 192 -5.11 -26.53 -11.33
CA VAL A 192 -4.18 -27.42 -12.04
C VAL A 192 -2.74 -27.03 -11.71
N ARG A 193 -2.41 -25.74 -11.72
CA ARG A 193 -1.01 -25.29 -11.53
C ARG A 193 -0.51 -25.47 -10.11
N MET A 194 -1.37 -25.26 -9.11
CA MET A 194 -1.00 -25.26 -7.69
C MET A 194 -1.43 -26.54 -6.94
N SER A 195 -1.86 -27.59 -7.66
CA SER A 195 -2.22 -28.88 -7.06
C SER A 195 -1.08 -29.90 -7.04
N MET A 196 -1.21 -30.85 -6.10
CA MET A 196 -0.36 -32.03 -6.02
C MET A 196 -0.83 -33.16 -6.97
N GLN A 197 -2.11 -33.17 -7.35
CA GLN A 197 -2.73 -34.30 -8.05
C GLN A 197 -3.00 -33.91 -9.50
N GLY A 198 -2.10 -34.31 -10.41
CA GLY A 198 -2.16 -33.95 -11.83
C GLY A 198 -1.56 -32.58 -12.17
N GLY A 199 -1.24 -31.77 -11.15
CA GLY A 199 -0.56 -30.48 -11.26
C GLY A 199 0.95 -30.51 -11.06
N SER A 200 1.59 -29.34 -11.20
CA SER A 200 3.04 -29.16 -11.06
C SER A 200 3.50 -28.69 -9.67
N PHE A 201 2.57 -28.47 -8.73
CA PHE A 201 2.84 -27.86 -7.41
C PHE A 201 3.67 -26.57 -7.54
N GLU A 202 3.36 -25.78 -8.58
CA GLU A 202 4.10 -24.56 -8.91
C GLU A 202 3.92 -23.50 -7.83
N SER A 203 5.01 -22.80 -7.51
CA SER A 203 4.94 -21.50 -6.88
C SER A 203 4.72 -20.41 -7.92
N ILE A 204 3.93 -19.41 -7.58
CA ILE A 204 3.81 -18.19 -8.38
C ILE A 204 4.95 -17.27 -7.95
N ASP A 205 5.97 -17.18 -8.79
CA ASP A 205 7.16 -16.35 -8.57
C ASP A 205 7.04 -15.08 -9.44
N ILE A 206 6.94 -13.90 -8.81
CA ILE A 206 6.75 -12.62 -9.50
C ILE A 206 7.92 -11.69 -9.16
N PRO A 207 8.78 -11.34 -10.14
CA PRO A 207 9.89 -10.41 -9.91
C PRO A 207 9.39 -9.04 -9.42
N ALA A 208 10.11 -8.41 -8.50
CA ALA A 208 9.75 -7.09 -7.94
C ALA A 208 9.55 -6.02 -9.03
N ARG A 209 10.32 -6.11 -10.12
CA ARG A 209 10.24 -5.18 -11.26
C ARG A 209 8.99 -5.38 -12.13
N ALA A 210 8.35 -6.56 -12.10
CA ALA A 210 7.28 -6.91 -13.02
C ALA A 210 5.97 -6.16 -12.72
N PHE A 211 5.73 -5.79 -11.46
CA PHE A 211 4.50 -5.11 -11.02
C PHE A 211 4.71 -3.64 -10.65
N TYR A 212 5.87 -3.05 -10.97
CA TYR A 212 6.20 -1.67 -10.59
C TYR A 212 5.14 -0.66 -11.07
N ASP A 213 4.71 -0.78 -12.33
CA ASP A 213 3.68 0.10 -12.90
C ASP A 213 2.33 -0.04 -12.17
N ARG A 214 1.99 -1.27 -11.75
CA ARG A 214 0.76 -1.54 -10.98
C ARG A 214 0.84 -0.97 -9.57
N LYS A 215 2.00 -1.05 -8.94
CA LYS A 215 2.27 -0.41 -7.65
C LYS A 215 2.13 1.10 -7.75
N ALA A 216 2.73 1.72 -8.77
CA ALA A 216 2.77 3.17 -8.94
C ALA A 216 1.38 3.85 -8.99
N THR A 217 0.38 3.17 -9.58
CA THR A 217 -1.00 3.70 -9.69
C THR A 217 -1.96 3.18 -8.63
N GLY A 218 -1.57 2.14 -7.87
CA GLY A 218 -2.43 1.44 -6.92
C GLY A 218 -1.91 1.49 -5.49
N VAL A 219 -1.40 2.65 -5.08
CA VAL A 219 -0.61 2.83 -3.85
C VAL A 219 -1.41 2.83 -2.54
N LEU A 220 -2.75 2.94 -2.57
CA LEU A 220 -3.56 3.03 -1.35
C LEU A 220 -4.52 1.86 -1.20
N PHE A 221 -4.60 1.33 0.02
CA PHE A 221 -5.63 0.42 0.51
C PHE A 221 -6.92 1.17 0.90
N ASN A 222 -7.99 0.42 1.17
CA ASN A 222 -9.27 0.95 1.69
C ASN A 222 -9.18 1.66 3.05
N GLU A 223 -8.05 1.52 3.73
CA GLU A 223 -7.80 2.13 5.03
C GLU A 223 -6.82 3.30 4.91
N GLN A 224 -6.85 4.18 5.90
CA GLN A 224 -5.94 5.32 5.97
C GLN A 224 -4.49 4.84 5.94
N PRO A 225 -3.67 5.28 4.96
CA PRO A 225 -2.25 4.98 4.96
C PRO A 225 -1.57 5.60 6.19
N PRO A 226 -0.48 4.99 6.70
CA PRO A 226 0.43 5.70 7.59
C PRO A 226 0.84 7.03 6.96
N SER A 227 0.86 8.13 7.73
CA SER A 227 1.25 9.45 7.21
C SER A 227 2.61 9.42 6.53
N LEU A 228 3.57 8.67 7.09
CA LEU A 228 4.88 8.44 6.47
C LEU A 228 4.78 7.88 5.04
N TYR A 229 3.88 6.92 4.81
CA TYR A 229 3.68 6.30 3.49
C TYR A 229 3.17 7.32 2.47
N LEU A 230 2.10 8.04 2.80
CA LEU A 230 1.52 9.04 1.91
C LEU A 230 2.46 10.24 1.72
N ALA A 231 3.23 10.64 2.75
CA ALA A 231 4.24 11.70 2.65
C ALA A 231 5.33 11.31 1.64
N CYS A 232 5.85 10.08 1.71
CA CYS A 232 6.83 9.59 0.75
C CYS A 232 6.27 9.56 -0.68
N TYR A 233 5.00 9.16 -0.85
CA TYR A 233 4.36 9.12 -2.15
C TYR A 233 4.18 10.52 -2.76
N MET A 234 3.64 11.45 -1.97
CA MET A 234 3.46 12.84 -2.40
C MET A 234 4.80 13.50 -2.72
N TRP A 235 5.83 13.26 -1.92
CA TRP A 235 7.17 13.79 -2.16
C TRP A 235 7.80 13.29 -3.46
N GLN A 236 7.66 12.00 -3.75
CA GLN A 236 8.27 11.39 -4.93
C GLN A 236 7.51 11.68 -6.23
N THR A 237 6.18 11.75 -6.14
CA THR A 237 5.32 11.72 -7.34
C THR A 237 4.59 13.04 -7.55
N VAL A 238 4.07 13.65 -6.48
CA VAL A 238 3.11 14.75 -6.61
C VAL A 238 3.80 16.11 -6.61
N PHE A 239 4.68 16.36 -5.63
CA PHE A 239 5.28 17.70 -5.48
C PHE A 239 6.23 18.09 -6.61
N TYR A 240 6.89 17.13 -7.25
CA TYR A 240 7.71 17.40 -8.44
C TYR A 240 6.86 17.97 -9.59
N ASP A 241 5.65 17.44 -9.79
CA ASP A 241 4.76 17.87 -10.86
C ASP A 241 4.12 19.25 -10.58
N LEU A 242 4.10 19.68 -9.32
CA LEU A 242 3.68 21.03 -8.92
C LEU A 242 4.76 22.09 -9.13
N LEU A 243 6.01 21.71 -9.43
CA LEU A 243 7.08 22.67 -9.70
C LEU A 243 6.89 23.38 -11.04
N GLU A 244 7.21 24.67 -11.06
CA GLU A 244 7.37 25.46 -12.29
C GLU A 244 8.59 25.01 -13.10
N ASP A 245 8.67 25.38 -14.37
CA ASP A 245 9.72 24.91 -15.29
C ASP A 245 11.14 25.31 -14.83
N ASP A 246 11.31 26.51 -14.26
CA ASP A 246 12.58 26.97 -13.72
C ASP A 246 12.95 26.26 -12.40
N GLN A 247 11.97 26.02 -11.52
CA GLN A 247 12.13 25.20 -10.32
C GLN A 247 12.54 23.77 -10.66
N ARG A 248 11.98 23.17 -11.72
CA ARG A 248 12.40 21.84 -12.20
C ARG A 248 13.84 21.81 -12.67
N ILE A 249 14.30 22.86 -13.35
CA ILE A 249 15.72 22.99 -13.75
C ILE A 249 16.61 23.04 -12.50
N VAL A 250 16.22 23.79 -11.48
CA VAL A 250 16.96 23.86 -10.21
C VAL A 250 16.95 22.51 -9.50
N TRP A 251 15.80 21.84 -9.41
CA TRP A 251 15.68 20.52 -8.78
C TRP A 251 16.59 19.47 -9.44
N GLN A 252 16.70 19.49 -10.77
CA GLN A 252 17.55 18.58 -11.54
C GLN A 252 19.05 18.77 -11.30
N ARG A 253 19.47 19.92 -10.74
CA ARG A 253 20.86 20.13 -10.31
C ARG A 253 21.23 19.29 -9.09
N GLY A 254 20.24 18.75 -8.38
CA GLY A 254 20.44 17.75 -7.33
C GLY A 254 20.86 18.31 -5.98
N ASP A 255 20.77 19.62 -5.75
CA ASP A 255 21.14 20.22 -4.46
C ASP A 255 20.09 19.90 -3.38
N PRO A 256 20.44 19.15 -2.31
CA PRO A 256 19.51 18.82 -1.25
C PRO A 256 19.25 19.96 -0.26
N GLN A 257 20.00 21.07 -0.33
CA GLN A 257 19.82 22.24 0.53
C GLN A 257 18.93 23.30 -0.13
N LYS A 258 18.79 23.28 -1.46
CA LYS A 258 17.95 24.23 -2.18
C LYS A 258 16.47 23.86 -1.98
N ILE A 259 15.75 24.73 -1.29
CA ILE A 259 14.31 24.64 -1.09
C ILE A 259 13.59 25.26 -2.30
N LEU A 260 12.58 24.55 -2.78
CA LEU A 260 11.65 24.95 -3.82
C LEU A 260 10.26 25.04 -3.19
N ASP A 261 9.76 26.26 -3.22
CA ASP A 261 8.57 26.68 -2.50
C ASP A 261 7.32 26.24 -3.23
N ILE A 262 6.46 25.47 -2.53
CA ILE A 262 5.17 25.02 -3.07
C ILE A 262 4.08 25.32 -2.02
N THR A 263 3.09 26.12 -2.40
CA THR A 263 1.88 26.29 -1.56
C THR A 263 0.82 25.30 -2.01
N VAL A 264 0.25 24.55 -1.06
CA VAL A 264 -0.78 23.55 -1.32
C VAL A 264 -2.00 23.78 -0.45
N GLU A 265 -3.19 23.64 -1.05
CA GLU A 265 -4.45 23.57 -0.34
C GLU A 265 -4.89 22.11 -0.24
N VAL A 266 -5.37 21.69 0.93
CA VAL A 266 -5.75 20.29 1.21
C VAL A 266 -6.82 19.79 0.24
N ASP A 267 -7.86 20.58 -0.04
CA ASP A 267 -8.93 20.23 -0.98
C ASP A 267 -8.38 20.01 -2.40
N GLU A 268 -7.62 20.98 -2.93
CA GLU A 268 -7.05 20.89 -4.27
C GLU A 268 -6.06 19.72 -4.41
N LEU A 269 -5.20 19.50 -3.41
CA LEU A 269 -4.27 18.38 -3.39
C LEU A 269 -5.02 17.04 -3.31
N THR A 270 -6.10 16.96 -2.54
CA THR A 270 -6.97 15.77 -2.46
C THR A 270 -7.65 15.46 -3.80
N LYS A 271 -8.15 16.49 -4.50
CA LYS A 271 -8.74 16.34 -5.84
C LYS A 271 -7.70 15.85 -6.85
N ARG A 272 -6.51 16.44 -6.87
CA ARG A 272 -5.41 16.01 -7.75
C ARG A 272 -4.97 14.58 -7.47
N LEU A 273 -4.80 14.22 -6.20
CA LEU A 273 -4.47 12.85 -5.80
C LEU A 273 -5.51 11.85 -6.35
N ASN A 274 -6.80 12.14 -6.21
CA ASN A 274 -7.86 11.25 -6.70
C ASN A 274 -8.04 11.23 -8.22
N HIS A 275 -7.65 12.29 -8.93
CA HIS A 275 -7.85 12.42 -10.37
C HIS A 275 -6.61 12.00 -11.19
N ASP A 276 -5.45 12.54 -10.83
CA ASP A 276 -4.22 12.46 -11.65
C ASP A 276 -3.29 11.33 -11.23
N TYR A 277 -3.24 10.99 -9.93
CA TYR A 277 -2.19 10.10 -9.39
C TYR A 277 -2.73 8.75 -8.92
N ILE A 278 -3.87 8.76 -8.23
CA ILE A 278 -4.48 7.58 -7.59
C ILE A 278 -5.95 7.51 -8.02
N PRO A 279 -6.23 7.27 -9.31
CA PRO A 279 -7.59 7.21 -9.82
C PRO A 279 -8.39 6.13 -9.09
N ASN A 280 -9.53 6.52 -8.53
CA ASN A 280 -10.39 5.68 -7.69
C ASN A 280 -9.78 5.29 -6.32
N GLY A 281 -8.72 5.94 -5.87
CA GLY A 281 -8.09 5.68 -4.57
C GLY A 281 -8.93 6.11 -3.36
N GLY A 282 -9.91 7.01 -3.55
CA GLY A 282 -10.80 7.45 -2.48
C GLY A 282 -10.07 8.23 -1.38
N VAL A 283 -9.02 8.99 -1.73
CA VAL A 283 -8.25 9.80 -0.81
C VAL A 283 -9.16 10.83 -0.13
N LYS A 284 -9.11 10.89 1.19
CA LYS A 284 -9.88 11.82 2.01
C LYS A 284 -9.04 13.03 2.37
N GLU A 285 -9.65 14.21 2.47
CA GLU A 285 -8.99 15.44 2.91
C GLU A 285 -8.28 15.25 4.26
N SER A 286 -8.91 14.54 5.20
CA SER A 286 -8.29 14.25 6.49
C SER A 286 -7.01 13.41 6.40
N TRP A 287 -6.85 12.57 5.36
CA TRP A 287 -5.62 11.81 5.17
C TRP A 287 -4.50 12.73 4.68
N VAL A 288 -4.83 13.64 3.76
CA VAL A 288 -3.88 14.64 3.24
C VAL A 288 -3.47 15.60 4.35
N ASP A 289 -4.42 16.13 5.11
CA ASP A 289 -4.18 17.04 6.23
C ASP A 289 -3.27 16.40 7.30
N ASN A 290 -3.62 15.21 7.80
CA ASN A 290 -2.77 14.46 8.75
C ASN A 290 -1.36 14.16 8.21
N THR A 291 -1.23 14.03 6.89
CA THR A 291 0.07 13.78 6.26
C THR A 291 0.89 15.06 6.13
N LEU A 292 0.26 16.19 5.83
CA LEU A 292 0.92 17.49 5.81
C LEU A 292 1.31 17.93 7.24
N GLU A 293 0.51 17.62 8.26
CA GLU A 293 0.90 17.82 9.66
C GLU A 293 2.11 16.95 10.05
N TYR A 294 2.12 15.68 9.62
CA TYR A 294 3.31 14.84 9.77
C TYR A 294 4.54 15.48 9.10
N MET A 295 4.36 16.05 7.90
CA MET A 295 5.43 16.76 7.20
C MET A 295 5.87 18.04 7.93
N CYS A 296 4.98 18.75 8.62
CA CYS A 296 5.35 19.86 9.50
C CYS A 296 6.25 19.38 10.64
N ILE A 297 5.93 18.24 11.27
CA ILE A 297 6.77 17.64 12.32
C ILE A 297 8.14 17.27 11.76
N THR A 298 8.25 16.79 10.51
CA THR A 298 9.56 16.55 9.86
C THR A 298 10.24 17.82 9.33
N GLU A 299 9.67 19.00 9.58
CA GLU A 299 10.09 20.32 9.07
C GLU A 299 10.19 20.41 7.54
N THR A 300 9.49 19.53 6.81
CA THR A 300 9.40 19.55 5.35
C THR A 300 8.17 20.30 4.84
N ALA A 301 7.30 20.74 5.75
CA ALA A 301 6.19 21.64 5.48
C ALA A 301 5.99 22.62 6.66
N GLU A 302 5.19 23.65 6.44
CA GLU A 302 4.71 24.59 7.46
C GLU A 302 3.22 24.86 7.23
N LYS A 303 2.45 24.96 8.32
CA LYS A 303 1.02 25.24 8.24
C LYS A 303 0.80 26.76 8.19
N ILE A 304 0.22 27.25 7.10
CA ILE A 304 -0.06 28.69 6.92
C ILE A 304 -1.42 29.03 7.53
N SER A 305 -2.43 28.22 7.22
CA SER A 305 -3.80 28.35 7.71
C SER A 305 -4.44 26.97 7.85
N SER A 306 -5.66 26.91 8.41
CA SER A 306 -6.44 25.68 8.35
C SER A 306 -6.63 25.26 6.87
N GLY A 307 -6.14 24.08 6.51
CA GLY A 307 -6.22 23.53 5.15
C GLY A 307 -5.19 24.06 4.13
N THR A 308 -4.24 24.90 4.54
CA THR A 308 -3.20 25.45 3.63
C THR A 308 -1.81 25.27 4.21
N TYR A 309 -0.93 24.68 3.40
CA TYR A 309 0.43 24.35 3.80
C TYR A 309 1.44 24.89 2.80
N TYR A 310 2.61 25.21 3.31
CA TYR A 310 3.79 25.58 2.55
C TYR A 310 4.79 24.41 2.62
N VAL A 311 5.05 23.77 1.48
CA VAL A 311 5.95 22.61 1.38
C VAL A 311 7.34 23.09 0.96
N LYS A 312 8.34 22.71 1.75
CA LYS A 312 9.77 23.03 1.53
C LYS A 312 10.40 21.95 0.65
N TYR A 313 9.95 21.84 -0.61
CA TYR A 313 10.35 20.74 -1.48
C TYR A 313 11.83 20.81 -1.87
N ARG A 314 12.55 19.69 -1.83
CA ARG A 314 13.99 19.63 -2.11
C ARG A 314 14.38 18.31 -2.77
N ASN A 315 15.48 18.30 -3.52
CA ASN A 315 15.97 17.08 -4.12
C ASN A 315 16.70 16.21 -3.07
N LEU A 316 16.03 15.16 -2.60
CA LEU A 316 16.59 14.25 -1.58
C LEU A 316 17.28 13.01 -2.17
N ILE A 317 17.56 12.95 -3.48
CA ILE A 317 18.12 11.72 -4.10
C ILE A 317 19.44 11.33 -3.43
N ASP A 318 20.36 12.27 -3.23
CA ASP A 318 21.67 11.95 -2.66
C ASP A 318 21.60 11.66 -1.16
N LYS A 319 20.80 12.40 -0.38
CA LYS A 319 20.58 12.09 1.04
C LYS A 319 20.01 10.69 1.25
N ARG A 320 19.08 10.26 0.39
CA ARG A 320 18.51 8.90 0.44
C ARG A 320 19.55 7.81 0.19
N ARG A 321 20.61 8.09 -0.60
CA ARG A 321 21.68 7.10 -0.85
C ARG A 321 22.49 6.77 0.39
N GLU A 322 22.49 7.63 1.41
CA GLU A 322 23.13 7.33 2.70
C GLU A 322 22.45 6.16 3.41
N TYR A 323 21.15 5.95 3.13
CA TYR A 323 20.33 4.86 3.66
C TYR A 323 20.28 3.64 2.75
N LYS A 324 20.86 3.74 1.55
CA LYS A 324 20.94 2.64 0.60
C LYS A 324 21.97 1.63 1.11
N ASP A 325 21.53 0.75 1.99
CA ASP A 325 22.32 -0.41 2.34
C ASP A 325 22.46 -1.28 1.09
N ILE A 326 23.68 -1.35 0.56
CA ILE A 326 24.08 -2.06 -0.66
C ILE A 326 23.64 -3.53 -0.61
N LEU A 327 23.42 -4.07 0.61
CA LEU A 327 23.00 -5.44 0.85
C LEU A 327 21.47 -5.65 0.89
N SER A 328 20.65 -4.59 1.02
CA SER A 328 19.24 -4.73 1.38
C SER A 328 18.22 -4.54 0.25
N GLY A 329 18.66 -4.25 -0.98
CA GLY A 329 17.76 -4.17 -2.14
C GLY A 329 16.56 -3.21 -2.00
N ARG A 330 16.58 -2.30 -1.03
CA ARG A 330 15.45 -1.43 -0.66
C ARG A 330 15.02 -0.56 -1.84
N SER A 331 13.71 -0.34 -1.95
CA SER A 331 13.14 0.55 -2.95
C SER A 331 13.46 2.02 -2.61
N GLU A 332 13.53 2.89 -3.62
CA GLU A 332 13.72 4.33 -3.40
C GLU A 332 12.64 4.95 -2.48
N HIS A 333 11.46 4.33 -2.46
CA HIS A 333 10.36 4.66 -1.56
C HIS A 333 10.69 4.33 -0.10
N SER A 334 11.27 3.15 0.14
CA SER A 334 11.71 2.71 1.46
C SER A 334 12.89 3.54 2.00
N ASP A 335 13.81 3.97 1.14
CA ASP A 335 14.94 4.82 1.57
C ASP A 335 14.46 6.21 2.01
N LEU A 336 13.48 6.78 1.29
CA LEU A 336 12.83 8.03 1.70
C LEU A 336 12.07 7.87 3.02
N ALA A 337 11.39 6.73 3.19
CA ALA A 337 10.62 6.46 4.40
C ALA A 337 11.51 6.36 5.64
N GLN A 338 12.70 5.76 5.52
CA GLN A 338 13.69 5.74 6.61
C GLN A 338 14.11 7.17 7.00
N LEU A 339 14.44 8.00 6.01
CA LEU A 339 14.84 9.39 6.23
C LEU A 339 13.75 10.21 6.94
N PHE A 340 12.50 10.10 6.48
CA PHE A 340 11.38 10.83 7.08
C PHE A 340 11.02 10.29 8.47
N ALA A 341 11.15 8.98 8.70
CA ALA A 341 10.97 8.39 10.03
C ALA A 341 12.01 8.94 11.03
N GLU A 342 13.27 9.05 10.62
CA GLU A 342 14.33 9.62 11.45
C GLU A 342 14.07 11.09 11.79
N TRP A 343 13.77 11.93 10.79
CA TRP A 343 13.44 13.35 11.06
C TRP A 343 12.21 13.51 11.96
N HIS A 344 11.19 12.69 11.76
CA HIS A 344 10.01 12.70 12.63
C HIS A 344 10.38 12.35 14.07
N CYS A 345 11.13 11.27 14.26
CA CYS A 345 11.45 10.77 15.59
C CYS A 345 12.49 11.62 16.31
N GLU A 346 13.44 12.24 15.59
CA GLU A 346 14.36 13.23 16.13
C GLU A 346 13.54 14.38 16.76
N ASN A 347 12.62 14.96 16.00
CA ASN A 347 11.80 16.06 16.51
C ASN A 347 10.84 15.63 17.63
N VAL A 348 10.19 14.47 17.53
CA VAL A 348 9.27 14.00 18.58
C VAL A 348 9.97 13.66 19.90
N THR A 349 11.25 13.24 19.86
CA THR A 349 12.00 12.85 21.06
C THR A 349 12.84 13.96 21.66
N GLU A 350 13.28 14.93 20.84
CA GLU A 350 14.12 16.04 21.30
C GLU A 350 13.31 17.29 21.68
N MET A 351 12.17 17.54 21.02
CA MET A 351 11.34 18.72 21.29
C MET A 351 10.40 18.51 22.46
N GLU A 352 10.12 19.58 23.21
CA GLU A 352 9.05 19.56 24.21
C GLU A 352 7.68 19.51 23.52
N SER A 353 6.67 18.91 24.15
CA SER A 353 5.34 18.74 23.52
C SER A 353 4.70 20.05 23.03
N GLY A 354 5.00 21.18 23.68
CA GLY A 354 4.55 22.51 23.24
C GLY A 354 5.22 23.00 21.95
N GLU A 355 6.49 22.65 21.73
CA GLU A 355 7.22 23.00 20.51
C GLU A 355 6.71 22.18 19.31
N ILE A 356 6.32 20.92 19.53
CA ILE A 356 5.69 20.08 18.50
C ILE A 356 4.32 20.65 18.11
N GLU A 357 3.52 21.11 19.09
CA GLU A 357 2.24 21.77 18.82
C GLU A 357 2.45 23.03 17.97
N GLU A 358 3.46 23.86 18.29
CA GLU A 358 3.83 25.05 17.52
C GLU A 358 4.20 24.75 16.04
N LEU A 359 4.78 23.57 15.74
CA LEU A 359 5.06 23.16 14.35
C LEU A 359 3.77 22.90 13.55
N THR A 360 2.70 22.49 14.23
CA THR A 360 1.40 22.16 13.63
C THR A 360 0.37 23.29 13.74
N ASP A 361 0.71 24.38 14.43
CA ASP A 361 -0.15 25.55 14.57
C ASP A 361 -0.10 26.44 13.32
N PRO A 362 -1.23 27.00 12.88
CA PRO A 362 -1.25 27.90 11.73
C PRO A 362 -0.47 29.19 11.99
N ASP A 363 0.52 29.47 11.14
CA ASP A 363 1.27 30.73 11.17
C ASP A 363 1.24 31.42 9.78
N PRO A 364 0.39 32.45 9.61
CA PRO A 364 0.28 33.16 8.33
C PRO A 364 1.55 33.96 7.98
N SER A 365 2.46 34.20 8.93
CA SER A 365 3.72 34.90 8.65
C SER A 365 4.72 34.03 7.88
N LYS A 366 4.49 32.71 7.84
CA LYS A 366 5.28 31.73 7.08
C LYS A 366 4.84 31.61 5.62
N ALA A 367 3.82 32.36 5.20
CA ALA A 367 3.43 32.39 3.79
C ALA A 367 4.60 32.94 2.94
N PRO A 368 4.99 32.26 1.84
CA PRO A 368 6.05 32.77 0.99
C PRO A 368 5.63 34.12 0.40
N ASP A 369 6.45 35.16 0.62
CA ASP A 369 6.33 36.44 -0.07
C ASP A 369 6.56 36.19 -1.56
N GLY A 370 5.48 36.05 -2.34
CA GLY A 370 5.48 35.60 -3.74
C GLY A 370 6.73 35.99 -4.51
N PHE A 371 7.68 35.06 -4.61
CA PHE A 371 9.01 35.33 -5.13
C PHE A 371 9.01 35.09 -6.64
N VAL A 372 8.86 36.15 -7.43
CA VAL A 372 8.90 36.13 -8.90
C VAL A 372 10.32 36.50 -9.37
N GLY A 373 11.30 35.66 -9.07
CA GLY A 373 12.68 35.82 -9.53
C GLY A 373 13.08 34.65 -10.43
N ASP A 374 13.77 34.93 -11.53
CA ASP A 374 14.33 33.88 -12.41
C ASP A 374 15.32 33.01 -11.63
N LEU A 375 14.87 31.83 -11.19
CA LEU A 375 15.64 30.88 -10.37
C LEU A 375 16.78 30.20 -11.16
N THR A 376 16.86 30.42 -12.48
CA THR A 376 17.89 29.79 -13.31
C THR A 376 19.22 30.52 -13.26
N GLN A 377 19.24 31.79 -12.80
CA GLN A 377 20.48 32.56 -12.66
C GLN A 377 21.33 31.98 -11.53
N PRO A 378 22.64 31.77 -11.75
CA PRO A 378 23.54 31.38 -10.68
C PRO A 378 23.53 32.47 -9.61
N GLU A 379 23.29 32.09 -8.36
CA GLU A 379 23.56 32.97 -7.23
C GLU A 379 25.03 33.39 -7.34
N LEU A 380 25.26 34.69 -7.51
CA LEU A 380 26.60 35.27 -7.45
C LEU A 380 27.12 35.00 -6.04
N GLY A 381 27.90 33.93 -5.89
CA GLY A 381 28.49 33.56 -4.62
C GLY A 381 29.29 34.72 -4.04
N GLU A 382 29.04 35.02 -2.76
CA GLU A 382 30.00 35.78 -1.95
C GLU A 382 31.30 34.96 -1.89
N PHE A 383 32.36 35.53 -2.45
CA PHE A 383 33.73 34.99 -2.40
C PHE A 383 34.39 35.27 -1.04
#